data_AF-A0AAW4DRA6-F1
#
_entry.id   AF-A0AAW4DRA6-F1
#
_cell.length_a   1.000
_cell.length_b   1.000
_cell.length_c   1.000
_cell.angle_alpha   90.00
_cell.angle_beta   90.00
_cell.angle_gamma   90.00
#
_symmetry.space_group_name_H-M   'P 1'
#
loop_
_entity.id
_entity.type
_entity.pdbx_description
1 polymer ?
#
loop_
_entity_poly.entity_id
_entity_poly.type
_entity_poly.pdbx_seq_one_letter_code
_entity_poly.pdbx_strand_id
1 'polypeptide(L)'
;MKKLKVGIIFFIAIASCALLGTNKVAAAYSHGSRVTTPKAMRGTWYTYDYGRSLNKIKIASHTITLPFLGKQVPHGTYTLYQQDKTFFDKSFKYQKRASKYASDHHWMASWKYRYQGHEYLGIDPFWLDLGDNDFGGGLRITSVTKNGRKLKQLILKNPNSVRRFYQSRSIAKLMK
;
A
#
# COMPACT_ATOMS: atom_id res chain seq x y z
N MET A 1 54.53 7.16 10.23
CA MET A 1 53.22 6.45 10.33
C MET A 1 52.12 7.41 10.83
N LYS A 2 51.68 8.39 10.03
CA LYS A 2 50.70 9.42 10.46
C LYS A 2 49.53 9.62 9.47
N LYS A 3 49.25 8.64 8.61
CA LYS A 3 48.18 8.75 7.58
C LYS A 3 47.13 7.62 7.65
N LEU A 4 46.98 6.98 8.81
CA LEU A 4 46.04 5.84 8.99
C LEU A 4 45.01 6.08 10.11
N LYS A 5 44.72 7.33 10.48
CA LYS A 5 43.73 7.65 11.53
C LYS A 5 42.62 8.61 11.10
N VAL A 6 42.64 9.12 9.86
CA VAL A 6 41.63 10.07 9.35
C VAL A 6 40.49 9.36 8.59
N GLY A 7 40.72 8.15 8.06
CA GLY A 7 39.72 7.40 7.29
C GLY A 7 38.62 6.72 8.13
N ILE A 8 38.86 6.46 9.41
CA ILE A 8 37.90 5.74 10.28
C ILE A 8 36.88 6.70 10.91
N ILE A 9 37.25 7.97 11.15
CA ILE A 9 36.35 8.94 11.77
C ILE A 9 35.26 9.42 10.79
N PHE A 10 35.57 9.49 9.49
CA PHE A 10 34.62 9.93 8.47
C PHE A 10 33.52 8.89 8.18
N PHE A 11 33.81 7.59 8.33
CA PHE A 11 32.83 6.52 8.12
C PHE A 11 31.82 6.41 9.27
N ILE A 12 32.22 6.74 10.50
CA ILE A 12 31.33 6.70 11.67
C ILE A 12 30.31 7.86 11.65
N ALA A 13 30.70 9.02 11.11
CA ALA A 13 29.81 10.19 10.99
C ALA A 13 28.73 10.03 9.90
N ILE A 14 29.05 9.37 8.77
CA ILE A 14 28.09 9.20 7.67
C ILE A 14 27.07 8.10 7.99
N ALA A 15 27.46 7.05 8.70
CA ALA A 15 26.55 5.98 9.12
C ALA A 15 25.53 6.44 10.19
N SER A 16 25.90 7.40 11.04
CA SER A 16 25.03 7.91 12.10
C SER A 16 23.99 8.93 11.59
N CYS A 17 24.30 9.74 10.56
CA CYS A 17 23.33 10.66 9.98
C CYS A 17 22.20 9.97 9.17
N ALA A 18 22.46 8.82 8.55
CA ALA A 18 21.46 8.09 7.76
C ALA A 18 20.38 7.40 8.62
N LEU A 19 20.70 7.04 9.87
CA LEU A 19 19.79 6.35 10.80
C LEU A 19 18.98 7.30 11.69
N LEU A 20 19.41 8.56 11.85
CA LEU A 20 18.76 9.53 12.74
C LEU A 20 17.52 10.21 12.11
N GLY A 21 17.41 10.21 10.77
CA GLY A 21 16.30 10.88 10.06
C GLY A 21 15.03 10.04 9.95
N THR A 22 15.14 8.73 9.76
CA THR A 22 14.00 7.84 9.51
C THR A 22 13.19 7.54 10.76
N ASN A 23 13.87 7.35 11.91
CA ASN A 23 13.21 7.02 13.17
C ASN A 23 12.42 8.19 13.78
N LYS A 24 12.84 9.43 13.54
CA LYS A 24 12.12 10.61 14.05
C LYS A 24 10.76 10.79 13.37
N VAL A 25 10.69 10.61 12.07
CA VAL A 25 9.43 10.69 11.30
C VAL A 25 8.51 9.53 11.70
N ALA A 26 9.08 8.32 11.90
CA ALA A 26 8.37 7.13 12.39
C ALA A 26 7.67 7.37 13.72
N ALA A 27 8.43 7.83 14.72
CA ALA A 27 7.90 8.12 16.04
C ALA A 27 6.92 9.32 16.04
N ALA A 28 7.21 10.37 15.25
CA ALA A 28 6.40 11.59 15.23
C ALA A 28 5.02 11.39 14.58
N TYR A 29 4.96 10.63 13.49
CA TYR A 29 3.74 10.44 12.69
C TYR A 29 3.20 9.01 12.76
N SER A 30 3.71 8.21 13.70
CA SER A 30 3.25 6.84 13.97
C SER A 30 3.20 5.95 12.73
N HIS A 31 4.20 6.08 11.85
CA HIS A 31 4.41 5.13 10.77
C HIS A 31 5.36 4.04 11.24
N GLY A 32 4.91 2.80 11.16
CA GLY A 32 5.72 1.62 11.44
C GLY A 32 6.59 1.26 10.24
N SER A 33 6.95 -0.03 10.16
CA SER A 33 7.81 -0.55 9.11
C SER A 33 7.14 -0.51 7.73
N ARG A 34 7.98 -0.45 6.68
CA ARG A 34 7.51 -0.51 5.30
C ARG A 34 6.98 -1.92 5.00
N VAL A 35 5.78 -1.99 4.43
CA VAL A 35 5.14 -3.27 4.13
C VAL A 35 5.68 -3.81 2.80
N THR A 36 5.94 -5.11 2.77
CA THR A 36 6.36 -5.82 1.55
C THR A 36 5.20 -6.62 0.99
N THR A 37 4.80 -6.31 -0.25
CA THR A 37 3.74 -7.03 -0.95
C THR A 37 4.19 -8.44 -1.33
N PRO A 38 3.32 -9.46 -1.25
CA PRO A 38 3.62 -10.80 -1.75
C PRO A 38 4.00 -10.80 -3.24
N LYS A 39 4.99 -11.60 -3.65
CA LYS A 39 5.44 -11.66 -5.05
C LYS A 39 4.30 -11.95 -6.03
N ALA A 40 3.35 -12.80 -5.65
CA ALA A 40 2.20 -13.16 -6.48
C ALA A 40 1.24 -11.99 -6.78
N MET A 41 1.21 -10.95 -5.93
CA MET A 41 0.38 -9.75 -6.13
C MET A 41 1.05 -8.71 -7.04
N ARG A 42 2.37 -8.76 -7.18
CA ARG A 42 3.13 -7.73 -7.90
C ARG A 42 2.82 -7.80 -9.39
N GLY A 43 2.76 -6.64 -10.03
CA GLY A 43 2.45 -6.50 -11.45
C GLY A 43 1.42 -5.41 -11.72
N THR A 44 0.97 -5.36 -12.97
CA THR A 44 -0.11 -4.47 -13.40
C THR A 44 -1.38 -5.28 -13.56
N TRP A 45 -2.48 -4.80 -12.99
CA TRP A 45 -3.77 -5.46 -13.01
C TRP A 45 -4.84 -4.52 -13.54
N TYR A 46 -5.70 -5.02 -14.41
CA TYR A 46 -6.68 -4.26 -15.17
C TYR A 46 -8.11 -4.62 -14.77
N THR A 47 -9.02 -3.65 -14.72
CA THR A 47 -10.42 -3.86 -14.34
C THR A 47 -11.37 -2.95 -15.13
N TYR A 48 -12.62 -3.39 -15.26
CA TYR A 48 -13.76 -2.57 -15.66
C TYR A 48 -14.72 -2.33 -14.48
N ASP A 49 -14.42 -2.79 -13.26
CA ASP A 49 -15.37 -2.74 -12.14
C ASP A 49 -15.61 -1.32 -11.59
N TYR A 50 -14.84 -0.32 -12.04
CA TYR A 50 -15.04 1.11 -11.71
C TYR A 50 -15.92 1.86 -12.72
N GLY A 51 -16.55 1.17 -13.67
CA GLY A 51 -17.46 1.77 -14.65
C GLY A 51 -17.22 1.28 -16.08
N ARG A 52 -17.43 2.14 -17.08
CA ARG A 52 -17.28 1.72 -18.49
C ARG A 52 -15.83 1.75 -18.99
N SER A 53 -14.95 2.50 -18.33
CA SER A 53 -13.56 2.68 -18.72
C SER A 53 -12.64 1.62 -18.11
N LEU A 54 -11.59 1.28 -18.86
CA LEU A 54 -10.56 0.36 -18.39
C LEU A 54 -9.66 1.08 -17.39
N ASN A 55 -9.62 0.56 -16.16
CA ASN A 55 -8.78 1.05 -15.09
C ASN A 55 -7.67 0.04 -14.77
N LYS A 56 -6.63 0.49 -14.07
CA LYS A 56 -5.54 -0.38 -13.64
C LYS A 56 -4.98 0.01 -12.26
N ILE A 57 -4.50 -0.99 -11.55
CA ILE A 57 -3.61 -0.83 -10.39
C ILE A 57 -2.25 -1.42 -10.72
N LYS A 58 -1.19 -0.86 -10.13
CA LYS A 58 0.17 -1.41 -10.23
C LYS A 58 0.68 -1.70 -8.83
N ILE A 59 1.10 -2.92 -8.56
CA ILE A 59 1.63 -3.34 -7.26
C ILE A 59 3.11 -3.65 -7.43
N ALA A 60 3.96 -2.94 -6.67
CA ALA A 60 5.39 -3.22 -6.55
C ALA A 60 5.70 -3.74 -5.13
N SER A 61 6.98 -3.98 -4.82
CA SER A 61 7.38 -4.54 -3.53
C SER A 61 6.90 -3.73 -2.32
N HIS A 62 6.90 -2.40 -2.41
CA HIS A 62 6.57 -1.51 -1.29
C HIS A 62 5.61 -0.38 -1.67
N THR A 63 5.06 -0.43 -2.87
CA THR A 63 4.18 0.62 -3.38
C THR A 63 2.99 0.03 -4.12
N ILE A 64 1.91 0.80 -4.15
CA ILE A 64 0.76 0.55 -5.00
C ILE A 64 0.39 1.83 -5.75
N THR A 65 0.07 1.73 -7.04
CA THR A 65 -0.49 2.82 -7.82
C THR A 65 -1.98 2.57 -8.00
N LEU A 66 -2.80 3.48 -7.49
CA LEU A 66 -4.26 3.48 -7.64
C LEU A 66 -4.69 4.22 -8.92
N PRO A 67 -5.79 3.81 -9.59
CA PRO A 67 -6.31 4.49 -10.76
C PRO A 67 -6.85 5.87 -10.41
N PHE A 68 -6.85 6.77 -11.38
CA PHE A 68 -7.57 8.04 -11.26
C PHE A 68 -9.04 7.83 -11.57
N LEU A 69 -9.90 7.98 -10.56
CA LEU A 69 -11.36 7.88 -10.68
C LEU A 69 -12.09 9.22 -10.51
N GLY A 70 -11.33 10.28 -10.22
CA GLY A 70 -11.84 11.62 -9.94
C GLY A 70 -10.92 12.35 -8.97
N LYS A 71 -10.98 13.69 -8.96
CA LYS A 71 -10.10 14.52 -8.11
C LYS A 71 -10.30 14.27 -6.61
N GLN A 72 -11.51 13.88 -6.21
CA GLN A 72 -11.88 13.63 -4.81
C GLN A 72 -11.59 12.19 -4.36
N VAL A 73 -11.13 11.31 -5.27
CA VAL A 73 -10.85 9.91 -4.98
C VAL A 73 -9.34 9.69 -4.83
N PRO A 74 -8.87 8.90 -3.84
CA PRO A 74 -7.46 8.54 -3.73
C PRO A 74 -6.91 7.92 -5.01
N HIS A 75 -5.79 8.46 -5.52
CA HIS A 75 -5.18 8.03 -6.77
C HIS A 75 -3.68 8.30 -6.77
N GLY A 76 -2.96 7.67 -7.71
CA GLY A 76 -1.51 7.81 -7.81
C GLY A 76 -0.76 6.76 -7.00
N THR A 77 0.54 6.97 -6.82
CA THR A 77 1.43 5.98 -6.22
C THR A 77 1.59 6.25 -4.73
N TYR A 78 1.34 5.23 -3.92
CA TYR A 78 1.49 5.25 -2.48
C TYR A 78 2.60 4.30 -2.03
N THR A 79 3.31 4.69 -0.98
CA THR A 79 4.20 3.81 -0.23
C THR A 79 3.43 3.10 0.88
N LEU A 80 3.60 1.78 1.00
CA LEU A 80 2.90 0.96 1.97
C LEU A 80 3.65 0.94 3.30
N TYR A 81 2.97 1.31 4.37
CA TYR A 81 3.50 1.25 5.73
C TYR A 81 2.52 0.57 6.66
N GLN A 82 3.07 -0.16 7.63
CA GLN A 82 2.28 -0.62 8.75
C GLN A 82 1.99 0.58 9.64
N GLN A 83 0.71 0.81 9.96
CA GLN A 83 0.37 1.81 10.96
C GLN A 83 0.74 1.29 12.35
N ASP A 84 1.40 2.13 13.15
CA ASP A 84 1.61 1.82 14.56
C ASP A 84 0.31 2.07 15.33
N LYS A 85 -0.25 1.03 15.96
CA LYS A 85 -1.54 1.11 16.66
C LYS A 85 -1.50 2.02 17.90
N THR A 86 -0.32 2.25 18.50
CA THR A 86 -0.17 3.19 19.64
C THR A 86 -0.54 4.62 19.27
N PHE A 87 -0.65 4.90 17.97
CA PHE A 87 -1.19 6.14 17.44
C PHE A 87 -2.59 6.49 17.94
N PHE A 88 -3.47 5.48 18.10
CA PHE A 88 -4.85 5.71 18.52
C PHE A 88 -4.93 6.13 19.99
N ASP A 89 -3.89 5.86 20.78
CA ASP A 89 -3.78 6.30 22.17
C ASP A 89 -3.41 7.79 22.28
N LYS A 90 -2.93 8.40 21.19
CA LYS A 90 -2.58 9.84 21.15
C LYS A 90 -3.83 10.68 20.97
N SER A 91 -3.82 11.89 21.52
CA SER A 91 -4.92 12.86 21.33
C SER A 91 -5.20 13.13 19.84
N PHE A 92 -6.47 13.41 19.50
CA PHE A 92 -6.95 13.60 18.13
C PHE A 92 -6.17 14.64 17.29
N LYS A 93 -5.58 15.67 17.92
CA LYS A 93 -4.72 16.64 17.22
C LYS A 93 -3.48 16.00 16.59
N TYR A 94 -2.85 15.04 17.27
CA TYR A 94 -1.68 14.32 16.75
C TYR A 94 -2.11 13.32 15.68
N GLN A 95 -3.29 12.75 15.86
CA GLN A 95 -3.91 11.89 14.87
C GLN A 95 -4.11 12.60 13.53
N LYS A 96 -4.75 13.76 13.55
CA LYS A 96 -4.92 14.61 12.35
C LYS A 96 -3.60 15.01 11.70
N ARG A 97 -2.58 15.37 12.49
CA ARG A 97 -1.25 15.74 11.97
C ARG A 97 -0.59 14.59 11.22
N ALA A 98 -0.59 13.38 11.78
CA ALA A 98 -0.05 12.22 11.09
C ALA A 98 -0.83 11.88 9.82
N SER A 99 -2.17 12.00 9.84
CA SER A 99 -2.99 11.78 8.66
C SER A 99 -2.66 12.74 7.53
N LYS A 100 -2.57 14.04 7.85
CA LYS A 100 -2.14 15.05 6.90
C LYS A 100 -0.75 14.74 6.35
N TYR A 101 0.19 14.44 7.23
CA TYR A 101 1.57 14.11 6.83
C TYR A 101 1.61 12.90 5.90
N ALA A 102 0.91 11.81 6.24
CA ALA A 102 0.80 10.62 5.41
C ALA A 102 0.18 10.93 4.05
N SER A 103 -0.88 11.75 4.01
CA SER A 103 -1.50 12.20 2.76
C SER A 103 -0.52 13.00 1.89
N ASP A 104 0.15 14.00 2.48
CA ASP A 104 1.13 14.85 1.77
C ASP A 104 2.33 14.04 1.23
N HIS A 105 2.67 12.93 1.88
CA HIS A 105 3.78 12.04 1.48
C HIS A 105 3.35 10.78 0.74
N HIS A 106 2.07 10.67 0.38
CA HIS A 106 1.50 9.51 -0.31
C HIS A 106 1.81 8.19 0.42
N TRP A 107 1.52 8.14 1.72
CA TRP A 107 1.59 6.93 2.52
C TRP A 107 0.23 6.27 2.62
N MET A 108 0.23 4.95 2.59
CA MET A 108 -0.97 4.13 2.69
C MET A 108 -0.80 3.17 3.86
N ALA A 109 -1.81 3.14 4.74
CA ALA A 109 -1.84 2.19 5.82
C ALA A 109 -1.99 0.78 5.23
N SER A 110 -1.23 -0.18 5.73
CA SER A 110 -1.20 -1.53 5.18
C SER A 110 -0.91 -2.57 6.25
N TRP A 111 -1.60 -3.70 6.19
CA TRP A 111 -1.46 -4.78 7.16
C TRP A 111 -1.69 -6.13 6.50
N LYS A 112 -1.22 -7.20 7.14
CA LYS A 112 -1.52 -8.57 6.70
C LYS A 112 -2.51 -9.17 7.68
N TYR A 113 -3.48 -9.90 7.16
CA TYR A 113 -4.45 -10.61 7.99
C TYR A 113 -4.92 -11.88 7.28
N ARG A 114 -5.49 -12.80 8.06
CA ARG A 114 -6.10 -14.04 7.56
C ARG A 114 -7.60 -13.99 7.81
N TYR A 115 -8.38 -14.30 6.79
CA TYR A 115 -9.84 -14.36 6.87
C TYR A 115 -10.36 -15.51 6.01
N GLN A 116 -11.27 -16.32 6.56
CA GLN A 116 -11.83 -17.51 5.87
C GLN A 116 -10.75 -18.41 5.23
N GLY A 117 -9.67 -18.69 5.97
CA GLY A 117 -8.58 -19.55 5.50
C GLY A 117 -7.67 -18.92 4.43
N HIS A 118 -7.80 -17.62 4.16
CA HIS A 118 -7.06 -16.95 3.12
C HIS A 118 -6.26 -15.77 3.65
N GLU A 119 -5.06 -15.56 3.11
CA GLU A 119 -4.23 -14.40 3.41
C GLU A 119 -4.64 -13.20 2.55
N TYR A 120 -4.69 -12.04 3.20
CA TYR A 120 -4.99 -10.76 2.57
C TYR A 120 -3.90 -9.75 2.91
N LEU A 121 -3.65 -8.84 1.96
CA LEU A 121 -2.95 -7.60 2.20
C LEU A 121 -4.02 -6.50 2.33
N GLY A 122 -4.27 -6.04 3.55
CA GLY A 122 -5.08 -4.86 3.80
C GLY A 122 -4.36 -3.62 3.31
N ILE A 123 -5.08 -2.74 2.61
CA ILE A 123 -4.62 -1.41 2.20
C ILE A 123 -5.69 -0.39 2.58
N ASP A 124 -5.25 0.79 3.02
CA ASP A 124 -6.13 1.93 3.22
C ASP A 124 -5.47 3.26 2.81
N PRO A 125 -6.01 3.96 1.80
CA PRO A 125 -5.49 5.26 1.39
C PRO A 125 -5.70 6.37 2.43
N PHE A 126 -6.60 6.18 3.40
CA PHE A 126 -6.84 7.10 4.49
C PHE A 126 -6.07 6.65 5.73
N TRP A 127 -5.01 7.38 6.06
CA TRP A 127 -4.14 6.99 7.18
C TRP A 127 -4.89 6.91 8.52
N LEU A 128 -5.93 7.71 8.73
CA LEU A 128 -6.68 7.72 9.99
C LEU A 128 -7.79 6.68 10.07
N ASP A 129 -7.97 5.85 9.04
CA ASP A 129 -9.25 5.22 8.75
C ASP A 129 -9.99 4.63 9.97
N LEU A 130 -11.14 5.25 10.26
CA LEU A 130 -12.00 5.01 11.43
C LEU A 130 -13.23 4.15 11.08
N GLY A 131 -13.31 3.53 9.89
CA GLY A 131 -14.46 2.71 9.53
C GLY A 131 -14.50 2.25 8.07
N ASP A 132 -15.55 1.51 7.71
CA ASP A 132 -15.76 0.96 6.37
C ASP A 132 -15.77 2.07 5.30
N ASN A 133 -14.68 2.15 4.54
CA ASN A 133 -14.63 3.00 3.37
C ASN A 133 -14.53 2.17 2.08
N ASP A 134 -15.03 2.74 0.98
CA ASP A 134 -15.13 2.06 -0.31
C ASP A 134 -13.78 1.90 -1.04
N PHE A 135 -12.69 2.45 -0.48
CA PHE A 135 -11.41 2.59 -1.16
C PHE A 135 -10.26 1.79 -0.52
N GLY A 136 -10.36 1.49 0.76
CA GLY A 136 -9.57 0.51 1.48
C GLY A 136 -10.14 -0.89 1.31
N GLY A 137 -9.38 -1.91 1.71
CA GLY A 137 -9.85 -3.30 1.69
C GLY A 137 -8.73 -4.34 1.62
N GLY A 138 -9.14 -5.60 1.58
CA GLY A 138 -8.26 -6.75 1.45
C GLY A 138 -7.94 -7.07 0.01
N LEU A 139 -6.66 -6.99 -0.35
CA LEU A 139 -6.11 -7.53 -1.59
C LEU A 139 -5.80 -9.01 -1.46
N ARG A 140 -6.21 -9.79 -2.45
CA ARG A 140 -5.92 -11.24 -2.52
C ARG A 140 -5.77 -11.72 -3.95
N ILE A 141 -4.83 -12.65 -4.17
CA ILE A 141 -4.76 -13.42 -5.42
C ILE A 141 -5.69 -14.63 -5.35
N THR A 142 -6.49 -14.79 -6.39
CA THR A 142 -7.35 -15.95 -6.64
C THR A 142 -7.18 -16.40 -8.09
N SER A 143 -7.99 -17.35 -8.52
CA SER A 143 -8.08 -17.76 -9.92
C SER A 143 -9.53 -17.98 -10.33
N VAL A 144 -9.83 -17.78 -11.60
CA VAL A 144 -11.12 -18.05 -12.22
C VAL A 144 -10.93 -18.93 -13.45
N THR A 145 -11.87 -19.83 -13.72
CA THR A 145 -11.84 -20.66 -14.94
C THR A 145 -12.77 -20.05 -15.97
N LYS A 146 -12.27 -19.79 -17.18
CA LYS A 146 -13.05 -19.31 -18.33
C LYS A 146 -12.65 -20.10 -19.57
N ASN A 147 -13.62 -20.71 -20.25
CA ASN A 147 -13.42 -21.53 -21.44
C ASN A 147 -12.31 -22.60 -21.23
N GLY A 148 -12.37 -23.32 -20.10
CA GLY A 148 -11.39 -24.34 -19.74
C GLY A 148 -10.01 -23.83 -19.29
N ARG A 149 -9.74 -22.51 -19.35
CA ARG A 149 -8.47 -21.92 -18.93
C ARG A 149 -8.56 -21.30 -17.54
N LYS A 150 -7.61 -21.63 -16.66
CA LYS A 150 -7.46 -21.02 -15.34
C LYS A 150 -6.67 -19.72 -15.45
N LEU A 151 -7.30 -18.61 -15.05
CA LEU A 151 -6.75 -17.26 -15.14
C LEU A 151 -6.51 -16.72 -13.74
N LYS A 152 -5.35 -16.10 -13.51
CA LYS A 152 -5.08 -15.39 -12.24
C LYS A 152 -5.93 -14.13 -12.15
N GLN A 153 -6.47 -13.88 -10.97
CA GLN A 153 -7.28 -12.72 -10.65
C GLN A 153 -6.79 -12.11 -9.34
N LEU A 154 -6.69 -10.78 -9.31
CA LEU A 154 -6.52 -10.03 -8.08
C LEU A 154 -7.89 -9.49 -7.66
N ILE A 155 -8.27 -9.71 -6.41
CA ILE A 155 -9.47 -9.12 -5.83
C ILE A 155 -9.08 -8.04 -4.85
N LEU A 156 -9.81 -6.92 -4.87
CA LEU A 156 -9.87 -5.93 -3.79
C LEU A 156 -11.27 -6.02 -3.20
N LYS A 157 -11.37 -6.40 -1.93
CA LYS A 157 -12.65 -6.58 -1.23
C LYS A 157 -12.72 -5.71 0.02
N ASN A 158 -13.79 -4.92 0.13
CA ASN A 158 -14.25 -4.28 1.37
C ASN A 158 -15.71 -4.68 1.63
N PRO A 159 -16.33 -4.28 2.75
CA PRO A 159 -17.70 -4.69 3.06
C PRO A 159 -18.74 -4.25 2.03
N ASN A 160 -18.50 -3.13 1.33
CA ASN A 160 -19.45 -2.57 0.37
C ASN A 160 -19.21 -2.99 -1.08
N SER A 161 -18.02 -3.51 -1.42
CA SER A 161 -17.64 -3.77 -2.81
C SER A 161 -16.58 -4.85 -3.00
N VAL A 162 -16.65 -5.49 -4.17
CA VAL A 162 -15.62 -6.40 -4.66
C VAL A 162 -15.20 -5.94 -6.04
N ARG A 163 -13.93 -5.57 -6.19
CA ARG A 163 -13.30 -5.23 -7.48
C ARG A 163 -12.39 -6.37 -7.92
N ARG A 164 -12.53 -6.77 -9.18
CA ARG A 164 -11.81 -7.88 -9.80
C ARG A 164 -10.87 -7.31 -10.86
N PHE A 165 -9.60 -7.71 -10.78
CA PHE A 165 -8.58 -7.29 -11.70
C PHE A 165 -7.88 -8.48 -12.36
N TYR A 166 -7.42 -8.27 -13.59
CA TYR A 166 -6.85 -9.30 -14.45
C TYR A 166 -5.49 -8.86 -15.02
N GLN A 167 -4.65 -9.82 -15.39
CA GLN A 167 -3.26 -9.54 -15.77
C GLN A 167 -3.10 -8.83 -17.14
N SER A 168 -4.16 -8.77 -17.96
CA SER A 168 -4.14 -8.09 -19.25
C SER A 168 -5.42 -7.34 -19.55
N ARG A 169 -5.33 -6.35 -20.44
CA ARG A 169 -6.47 -5.58 -20.96
C ARG A 169 -7.49 -6.48 -21.67
N SER A 170 -7.01 -7.44 -22.46
CA SER A 170 -7.84 -8.38 -23.21
C SER A 170 -8.64 -9.30 -22.29
N ILE A 171 -8.00 -9.86 -21.26
CA ILE A 171 -8.70 -10.67 -20.26
C ILE A 171 -9.72 -9.82 -19.50
N ALA A 172 -9.35 -8.61 -19.06
CA ALA A 172 -10.29 -7.73 -18.37
C ALA A 172 -11.52 -7.41 -19.24
N LYS A 173 -11.35 -7.19 -20.56
CA LYS A 173 -12.45 -6.96 -21.49
C LYS A 173 -13.36 -8.17 -21.68
N LEU A 174 -12.79 -9.38 -21.68
CA LEU A 174 -13.55 -10.65 -21.75
C LEU A 174 -14.36 -10.95 -20.49
N MET A 175 -14.01 -10.29 -19.38
CA MET A 175 -14.62 -10.49 -18.06
C MET A 175 -15.54 -9.35 -17.63
N LYS A 176 -15.64 -8.28 -18.44
CA LYS A 176 -16.61 -7.21 -18.29
C LYS A 176 -18.02 -7.75 -18.50
#